data_AF-A0A0N8R390-F1
#
_entry.id   AF-A0A0N8R390-F1
#
_cell.length_a   1.000
_cell.length_b   1.000
_cell.length_c   1.000
_cell.angle_alpha   90.00
_cell.angle_beta   90.00
_cell.angle_gamma   90.00
#
_symmetry.space_group_name_H-M   'P 1'
#
loop_
_entity.id
_entity.type
_entity.pdbx_description
1 polymer ?
#
loop_
_entity_poly.entity_id
_entity_poly.type
_entity_poly.pdbx_seq_one_letter_code
_entity_poly.pdbx_strand_id
1 'polypeptide(L)'
;AQLRQGKLERAIAALTQAANALQQPQAWNRLGIAHILSGQADAAQSAFGTSLRLAPNDLDTRCNLALAYALGDDDQKALETIRSVSQSPLAQPRHQRNQLLVMVLTGKEKDLKNMTFDDIPKAERGKLIAEARRVKAIPDRAEQARELGLIDAN
;
A
#
# COMPACT_ATOMS: atom_id res chain seq x y z
N ALA A 1 -13.72 -17.62 -5.37
CA ALA A 1 -12.88 -17.24 -4.20
C ALA A 1 -11.69 -18.20 -3.99
N GLN A 2 -11.92 -19.50 -3.76
CA GLN A 2 -10.87 -20.49 -3.40
C GLN A 2 -9.70 -20.60 -4.38
N LEU A 3 -9.93 -20.60 -5.71
CA LEU A 3 -8.83 -20.69 -6.69
C LEU A 3 -7.89 -19.46 -6.66
N ARG A 4 -8.41 -18.26 -6.38
CA ARG A 4 -7.57 -17.06 -6.25
C ARG A 4 -6.80 -17.07 -4.94
N GLN A 5 -7.41 -17.55 -3.87
CA GLN A 5 -6.76 -17.76 -2.58
C GLN A 5 -5.60 -18.75 -2.74
N GLY A 6 -5.85 -19.95 -3.26
CA GLY A 6 -4.83 -20.97 -3.51
C GLY A 6 -3.63 -20.53 -4.35
N LYS A 7 -3.84 -19.60 -5.29
CA LYS A 7 -2.74 -18.99 -6.07
C LYS A 7 -1.88 -18.05 -5.23
N LEU A 8 -2.51 -17.34 -4.30
CA LEU A 8 -1.85 -16.37 -3.44
C LEU A 8 -1.03 -17.05 -2.35
N GLU A 9 -1.51 -18.12 -1.72
CA GLU A 9 -0.69 -18.88 -0.76
C GLU A 9 0.57 -19.46 -1.44
N ARG A 10 0.41 -19.98 -2.67
CA ARG A 10 1.56 -20.46 -3.46
C ARG A 10 2.52 -19.32 -3.82
N ALA A 11 2.00 -18.16 -4.19
CA ALA A 11 2.81 -16.98 -4.48
C ALA A 11 3.60 -16.53 -3.25
N ILE A 12 2.97 -16.47 -2.08
CA ILE A 12 3.63 -16.16 -0.81
C ILE A 12 4.75 -17.17 -0.54
N ALA A 13 4.47 -18.47 -0.62
CA ALA A 13 5.48 -19.50 -0.37
C ALA A 13 6.72 -19.37 -1.29
N ALA A 14 6.49 -19.16 -2.60
CA ALA A 14 7.57 -18.96 -3.56
C ALA A 14 8.34 -17.66 -3.30
N LEU A 15 7.64 -16.57 -2.98
CA LEU A 15 8.24 -15.27 -2.69
C LEU A 15 9.01 -15.28 -1.37
N THR A 16 8.58 -16.04 -0.36
CA THR A 16 9.34 -16.23 0.88
C THR A 16 10.67 -16.92 0.62
N GLN A 17 10.67 -18.00 -0.18
CA GLN A 17 11.92 -18.67 -0.55
C GLN A 17 12.84 -17.73 -1.34
N ALA A 18 12.30 -16.99 -2.31
CA ALA A 18 13.06 -16.03 -3.11
C ALA A 18 13.63 -14.88 -2.27
N ALA A 19 12.83 -14.30 -1.36
CA ALA A 19 13.27 -13.21 -0.48
C ALA A 19 14.41 -13.66 0.44
N ASN A 20 14.30 -14.87 1.00
CA ASN A 20 15.33 -15.45 1.85
C ASN A 20 16.60 -15.80 1.09
N ALA A 21 16.50 -16.30 -0.15
CA ALA A 21 17.67 -16.69 -0.95
C ALA A 21 18.39 -15.47 -1.56
N LEU A 22 17.63 -14.51 -2.11
CA LEU A 22 18.20 -13.38 -2.84
C LEU A 22 18.66 -12.25 -1.92
N GLN A 23 17.99 -12.05 -0.78
CA GLN A 23 18.25 -10.93 0.14
C GLN A 23 18.27 -9.57 -0.56
N GLN A 24 17.41 -9.39 -1.56
CA GLN A 24 17.29 -8.14 -2.33
C GLN A 24 16.03 -7.37 -1.88
N PRO A 25 16.09 -6.02 -1.83
CA PRO A 25 14.93 -5.19 -1.46
C PRO A 25 13.68 -5.54 -2.27
N GLN A 26 13.83 -5.73 -3.58
CA GLN A 26 12.71 -6.00 -4.49
C GLN A 26 12.02 -7.34 -4.19
N ALA A 27 12.75 -8.34 -3.71
CA ALA A 27 12.17 -9.64 -3.34
C ALA A 27 11.31 -9.50 -2.06
N TRP A 28 11.80 -8.75 -1.08
CA TRP A 28 11.05 -8.42 0.14
C TRP A 28 9.84 -7.52 -0.14
N ASN A 29 9.95 -6.54 -1.04
CA ASN A 29 8.83 -5.71 -1.47
C ASN A 29 7.73 -6.56 -2.14
N ARG A 30 8.10 -7.45 -3.07
CA ARG A 30 7.13 -8.37 -3.71
C ARG A 30 6.44 -9.29 -2.72
N LEU A 31 7.17 -9.81 -1.74
CA LEU A 31 6.60 -10.61 -0.66
C LEU A 31 5.58 -9.80 0.15
N GLY A 32 5.90 -8.55 0.49
CA GLY A 32 4.97 -7.64 1.18
C GLY A 32 3.68 -7.39 0.39
N ILE A 33 3.77 -7.15 -0.92
CA ILE A 33 2.60 -6.98 -1.80
C ILE A 33 1.73 -8.25 -1.79
N ALA A 34 2.34 -9.43 -1.86
CA ALA A 34 1.60 -10.68 -1.80
C ALA A 34 0.87 -10.87 -0.45
N HIS A 35 1.49 -10.46 0.66
CA HIS A 35 0.84 -10.46 1.96
C HIS A 35 -0.34 -9.48 2.03
N ILE A 36 -0.21 -8.28 1.46
CA ILE A 36 -1.34 -7.32 1.36
C ILE A 36 -2.51 -7.95 0.63
N LEU A 37 -2.28 -8.49 -0.57
CA LEU A 37 -3.34 -9.11 -1.36
C LEU A 37 -4.02 -10.29 -0.64
N SER A 38 -3.40 -10.82 0.41
CA SER A 38 -3.89 -11.94 1.23
C SER A 38 -4.57 -11.48 2.52
N GLY A 39 -4.68 -10.16 2.74
CA GLY A 39 -5.19 -9.58 3.98
C GLY A 39 -4.23 -9.71 5.17
N GLN A 40 -2.96 -10.06 4.94
CA GLN A 40 -1.96 -10.29 5.98
C GLN A 40 -1.13 -9.02 6.22
N ALA A 41 -1.77 -7.98 6.78
CA ALA A 41 -1.16 -6.65 6.94
C ALA A 41 0.14 -6.69 7.78
N ASP A 42 0.17 -7.39 8.91
CA ASP A 42 1.36 -7.45 9.78
C ASP A 42 2.57 -8.13 9.09
N ALA A 43 2.30 -9.19 8.33
CA ALA A 43 3.33 -9.86 7.55
C ALA A 43 3.85 -8.95 6.43
N ALA A 44 2.97 -8.18 5.80
CA ALA A 44 3.35 -7.18 4.81
C ALA A 44 4.23 -6.08 5.42
N GLN A 45 3.87 -5.54 6.58
CA GLN A 45 4.67 -4.54 7.30
C GLN A 45 6.09 -5.05 7.58
N SER A 46 6.21 -6.31 8.03
CA SER A 46 7.51 -6.95 8.29
C SER A 46 8.37 -7.11 7.02
N ALA A 47 7.74 -7.53 5.91
CA ALA A 47 8.42 -7.68 4.63
C ALA A 47 8.87 -6.32 4.04
N PHE A 48 7.98 -5.32 4.04
CA PHE A 48 8.34 -3.96 3.60
C PHE A 48 9.40 -3.32 4.49
N GLY A 49 9.31 -3.50 5.81
CA GLY A 49 10.35 -3.06 6.74
C GLY A 49 11.71 -3.68 6.43
N THR A 50 11.74 -4.95 6.02
CA THR A 50 12.96 -5.62 5.58
C THR A 50 13.48 -5.05 4.26
N SER A 51 12.61 -4.82 3.28
CA SER A 51 12.98 -4.14 2.03
C SER A 51 13.60 -2.76 2.31
N LEU A 52 12.97 -1.95 3.17
CA LEU A 52 13.45 -0.60 3.52
C LEU A 52 14.75 -0.60 4.35
N ARG A 53 15.06 -1.66 5.11
CA ARG A 53 16.39 -1.79 5.71
C ARG A 53 17.49 -1.95 4.67
N LEU A 54 17.19 -2.62 3.56
CA LEU A 54 18.13 -2.84 2.44
C LEU A 54 18.16 -1.66 1.47
N ALA A 55 17.03 -0.96 1.28
CA ALA A 55 16.91 0.22 0.44
C ALA A 55 16.13 1.35 1.16
N PRO A 56 16.78 2.13 2.05
CA PRO A 56 16.10 3.13 2.89
C PRO A 56 15.44 4.29 2.14
N ASN A 57 15.82 4.50 0.87
CA ASN A 57 15.32 5.59 0.04
C ASN A 57 14.23 5.15 -0.96
N ASP A 58 13.79 3.89 -0.90
CA ASP A 58 12.71 3.38 -1.76
C ASP A 58 11.34 3.92 -1.31
N LEU A 59 10.87 4.97 -1.98
CA LEU A 59 9.59 5.61 -1.70
C LEU A 59 8.38 4.76 -2.11
N ASP A 60 8.53 3.88 -3.11
CA ASP A 60 7.45 2.99 -3.53
C ASP A 60 7.19 1.95 -2.43
N THR A 61 8.26 1.31 -1.93
CA THR A 61 8.15 0.41 -0.77
C THR A 61 7.61 1.15 0.47
N ARG A 62 8.01 2.41 0.68
CA ARG A 62 7.51 3.20 1.81
C ARG A 62 6.02 3.55 1.66
N CYS A 63 5.52 3.80 0.45
CA CYS A 63 4.08 3.92 0.20
C CYS A 63 3.34 2.62 0.52
N ASN A 64 3.87 1.48 0.05
CA ASN A 64 3.28 0.17 0.32
C ASN A 64 3.22 -0.12 1.83
N LEU A 65 4.24 0.29 2.58
CA LEU A 65 4.23 0.20 4.04
C LEU A 65 3.16 1.10 4.68
N ALA A 66 2.96 2.32 4.19
CA ALA A 66 1.89 3.20 4.68
C ALA A 66 0.49 2.58 4.43
N LEU A 67 0.28 1.97 3.27
CA LEU A 67 -0.96 1.25 2.96
C LEU A 67 -1.12 0.01 3.87
N ALA A 68 -0.03 -0.71 4.13
CA ALA A 68 -0.03 -1.86 5.06
C ALA A 68 -0.40 -1.46 6.49
N TYR A 69 0.07 -0.30 6.96
CA TYR A 69 -0.36 0.24 8.25
C TYR A 69 -1.83 0.62 8.26
N ALA A 70 -2.33 1.28 7.21
CA ALA A 70 -3.74 1.66 7.12
C ALA A 70 -4.68 0.44 7.10
N LEU A 71 -4.31 -0.64 6.41
CA LEU A 71 -5.08 -1.89 6.40
C LEU A 71 -4.99 -2.67 7.72
N GLY A 72 -3.92 -2.46 8.49
CA GLY A 72 -3.70 -3.02 9.83
C GLY A 72 -4.24 -2.14 10.96
N ASP A 73 -5.06 -1.14 10.66
CA ASP A 73 -5.62 -0.15 11.61
C ASP A 73 -4.58 0.68 12.38
N ASP A 74 -3.32 0.72 11.93
CA ASP A 74 -2.28 1.59 12.50
C ASP A 74 -2.27 2.94 11.76
N ASP A 75 -3.38 3.67 11.90
CA ASP A 75 -3.60 4.96 11.22
C ASP A 75 -2.50 5.98 11.53
N GLN A 76 -1.96 5.96 12.76
CA GLN A 76 -0.89 6.86 13.15
C GLN A 76 0.36 6.62 12.30
N LYS A 77 0.86 5.38 12.25
CA LYS A 77 2.04 5.07 11.44
C LYS A 77 1.78 5.22 9.95
N ALA A 78 0.56 4.93 9.48
CA ALA A 78 0.19 5.15 8.09
C ALA A 78 0.35 6.63 7.70
N LEU A 79 -0.20 7.54 8.52
CA LEU A 79 -0.14 8.98 8.29
C LEU A 79 1.26 9.57 8.43
N GLU A 80 2.05 9.11 9.41
CA GLU A 80 3.45 9.50 9.57
C GLU A 80 4.30 9.04 8.37
N THR A 81 4.15 7.77 7.98
CA THR A 81 4.91 7.17 6.88
C THR A 81 4.60 7.88 5.57
N ILE A 82 3.32 8.11 5.25
CA ILE A 82 2.96 8.73 3.98
C ILE A 82 3.36 10.21 3.92
N ARG A 83 3.32 10.93 5.05
CA ARG A 83 3.81 12.30 5.14
C ARG A 83 5.29 12.38 4.80
N SER A 84 6.10 11.43 5.30
CA SER A 84 7.53 11.39 4.99
C SER A 84 7.82 11.14 3.50
N VAL A 85 6.95 10.38 2.80
CA VAL A 85 7.05 10.21 1.35
C VAL A 85 6.79 11.53 0.64
N SER A 86 5.72 12.23 0.99
CA SER A 86 5.33 13.48 0.31
C SER A 86 6.28 14.64 0.57
N GLN A 87 7.04 14.60 1.67
CA GLN A 87 8.09 15.58 1.98
C GLN A 87 9.42 15.26 1.30
N SER A 88 9.56 14.09 0.67
CA SER A 88 10.81 13.69 0.01
C SER A 88 11.01 14.46 -1.30
N PRO A 89 12.22 14.96 -1.60
CA PRO A 89 12.53 15.54 -2.90
C PRO A 89 12.53 14.50 -4.04
N LEU A 90 12.53 13.20 -3.71
CA LEU A 90 12.44 12.11 -4.67
C LEU A 90 10.98 11.71 -4.97
N ALA A 91 10.01 12.42 -4.38
CA ALA A 91 8.60 12.11 -4.58
C ALA A 91 8.20 12.29 -6.06
N GLN A 92 7.37 11.38 -6.54
CA GLN A 92 6.86 11.34 -7.91
C GLN A 92 5.33 11.42 -7.88
N PRO A 93 4.69 11.79 -9.00
CA PRO A 93 3.24 11.79 -9.16
C PRO A 93 2.52 10.55 -8.60
N ARG A 94 3.08 9.36 -8.83
CA ARG A 94 2.52 8.09 -8.35
C ARG A 94 2.37 8.05 -6.82
N HIS A 95 3.24 8.71 -6.07
CA HIS A 95 3.16 8.75 -4.61
C HIS A 95 1.99 9.63 -4.12
N GLN A 96 1.57 10.63 -4.90
CA GLN A 96 0.39 11.44 -4.58
C GLN A 96 -0.89 10.59 -4.62
N ARG A 97 -0.97 9.61 -5.55
CA ARG A 97 -2.07 8.64 -5.61
C ARG A 97 -2.12 7.82 -4.32
N ASN A 98 -0.98 7.23 -3.93
CA ASN A 98 -0.87 6.46 -2.68
C ASN A 98 -1.19 7.32 -1.45
N GLN A 99 -0.78 8.59 -1.44
CA GLN A 99 -1.13 9.51 -0.37
C GLN A 99 -2.63 9.72 -0.25
N LEU A 100 -3.32 9.94 -1.37
CA LEU A 100 -4.76 10.09 -1.38
C LEU A 100 -5.45 8.83 -0.85
N LEU A 101 -5.00 7.64 -1.28
CA LEU A 101 -5.54 6.36 -0.80
C LEU A 101 -5.38 6.21 0.72
N VAL A 102 -4.17 6.42 1.26
CA VAL A 102 -3.92 6.34 2.71
C VAL A 102 -4.80 7.33 3.47
N MET A 103 -4.93 8.58 2.98
CA MET A 103 -5.76 9.60 3.64
C MET A 103 -7.24 9.20 3.69
N VAL A 104 -7.77 8.55 2.64
CA VAL A 104 -9.15 8.05 2.65
C VAL A 104 -9.30 6.86 3.60
N LEU A 105 -8.40 5.86 3.50
CA LEU A 105 -8.43 4.64 4.32
C LEU A 105 -8.36 4.97 5.83
N THR A 106 -7.52 5.91 6.22
CA THR A 106 -7.36 6.40 7.61
C THR A 106 -8.43 7.44 8.02
N GLY A 107 -9.41 7.74 7.16
CA GLY A 107 -10.53 8.63 7.48
C GLY A 107 -10.20 10.13 7.51
N LYS A 108 -9.03 10.52 7.03
CA LYS A 108 -8.56 11.90 6.90
C LYS A 108 -8.93 12.54 5.56
N GLU A 109 -9.97 12.03 4.90
CA GLU A 109 -10.39 12.54 3.59
C GLU A 109 -10.69 14.05 3.60
N LYS A 110 -11.25 14.58 4.69
CA LYS A 110 -11.54 16.03 4.82
C LYS A 110 -10.29 16.90 4.69
N ASP A 111 -9.12 16.35 4.98
CA ASP A 111 -7.85 17.07 4.93
C ASP A 111 -7.30 17.17 3.49
N LEU A 112 -7.77 16.32 2.56
CA LEU A 112 -7.37 16.34 1.15
C LEU A 112 -7.60 17.70 0.48
N LYS A 113 -8.59 18.48 0.95
CA LYS A 113 -8.88 19.82 0.42
C LYS A 113 -7.78 20.85 0.70
N ASN A 114 -6.94 20.58 1.71
CA ASN A 114 -5.82 21.42 2.11
C ASN A 114 -4.49 20.92 1.52
N MET A 115 -4.54 19.91 0.65
CA MET A 115 -3.39 19.25 0.06
C MET A 115 -3.36 19.45 -1.44
N THR A 116 -2.15 19.40 -1.99
CA THR A 116 -1.90 19.60 -3.41
C THR A 116 -1.69 18.26 -4.09
N PHE A 117 -2.41 18.03 -5.20
CA PHE A 117 -2.32 16.82 -6.03
C PHE A 117 -2.25 17.25 -7.49
N ASP A 118 -1.27 18.09 -7.83
CA ASP A 118 -1.18 18.76 -9.13
C ASP A 118 -0.97 17.76 -10.27
N ASP A 119 -0.40 16.59 -9.96
CA ASP A 119 -0.16 15.55 -10.94
C ASP A 119 -1.35 14.60 -11.14
N ILE A 120 -2.44 14.80 -10.40
CA ILE A 120 -3.69 14.02 -10.53
C ILE A 120 -4.81 14.94 -11.02
N PRO A 121 -5.28 14.76 -12.28
CA PRO A 121 -6.42 15.49 -12.81
C PRO A 121 -7.63 15.42 -11.88
N LYS A 122 -8.39 16.53 -11.75
CA LYS A 122 -9.53 16.62 -10.83
C LYS A 122 -10.55 15.49 -11.02
N ALA A 123 -10.84 15.10 -12.26
CA ALA A 123 -11.76 14.01 -12.57
C ALA A 123 -11.23 12.65 -12.09
N GLU A 124 -9.93 12.41 -12.24
CA GLU A 124 -9.26 11.19 -11.77
C GLU A 124 -9.21 11.16 -10.25
N ARG A 125 -8.92 12.29 -9.60
CA ARG A 125 -8.94 12.45 -8.14
C ARG A 125 -10.30 12.06 -7.55
N GLY A 126 -11.39 12.52 -8.16
CA GLY A 126 -12.75 12.19 -7.74
C GLY A 126 -13.07 10.69 -7.84
N LYS A 127 -12.61 10.04 -8.92
CA LYS A 127 -12.75 8.59 -9.10
C LYS A 127 -11.95 7.82 -8.04
N LEU A 128 -10.69 8.20 -7.83
CA LEU A 128 -9.80 7.56 -6.87
C LEU A 128 -10.33 7.66 -5.44
N ILE A 129 -10.87 8.83 -5.04
CA ILE A 129 -11.53 9.01 -3.74
C ILE A 129 -12.75 8.09 -3.61
N ALA A 130 -13.58 8.01 -4.65
CA ALA A 130 -14.76 7.15 -4.65
C ALA A 130 -14.39 5.67 -4.54
N GLU A 131 -13.34 5.23 -5.24
CA GLU A 131 -12.78 3.88 -5.15
C GLU A 131 -12.23 3.58 -3.76
N ALA A 132 -11.41 4.46 -3.20
CA ALA A 132 -10.85 4.31 -1.87
C ALA A 132 -11.94 4.26 -0.77
N ARG A 133 -13.02 5.05 -0.91
CA ARG A 133 -14.18 4.98 -0.01
C ARG A 133 -14.87 3.63 -0.07
N ARG A 134 -15.06 3.08 -1.27
CA ARG A 134 -15.65 1.75 -1.46
C ARG A 134 -14.79 0.70 -0.76
N VAL A 135 -13.47 0.73 -0.97
CA VAL A 135 -12.53 -0.17 -0.30
C VAL A 135 -12.59 -0.03 1.21
N LYS A 136 -12.57 1.19 1.74
CA LYS A 136 -12.68 1.43 3.19
C LYS A 136 -13.96 0.83 3.79
N ALA A 137 -15.06 0.84 3.04
CA ALA A 137 -16.34 0.31 3.51
C ALA A 137 -16.43 -1.22 3.53
N ILE A 138 -15.45 -1.94 2.96
CA ILE A 138 -15.42 -3.41 2.95
C ILE A 138 -15.10 -3.92 4.36
N PRO A 139 -15.99 -4.72 5.00
CA PRO A 139 -15.75 -5.23 6.35
C PRO A 139 -14.66 -6.31 6.40
N ASP A 140 -14.60 -7.17 5.38
CA ASP A 140 -13.61 -8.24 5.30
C ASP A 140 -12.24 -7.69 4.86
N ARG A 141 -11.21 -7.91 5.69
CA ARG A 141 -9.88 -7.33 5.45
C ARG A 141 -9.17 -7.92 4.25
N ALA A 142 -9.40 -9.20 3.96
CA ALA A 142 -8.81 -9.83 2.79
C ALA A 142 -9.47 -9.29 1.51
N GLU A 143 -10.79 -9.13 1.49
CA GLU A 143 -11.52 -8.49 0.39
C GLU A 143 -11.13 -7.03 0.22
N GLN A 144 -11.03 -6.28 1.32
CA GLN A 144 -10.57 -4.88 1.32
C GLN A 144 -9.19 -4.74 0.66
N ALA A 145 -8.22 -5.55 1.09
CA ALA A 145 -6.85 -5.46 0.57
C ALA A 145 -6.74 -5.92 -0.90
N ARG A 146 -7.61 -6.84 -1.34
CA ARG A 146 -7.69 -7.27 -2.74
C ARG A 146 -8.24 -6.17 -3.63
N GLU A 147 -9.31 -5.51 -3.21
CA GLU A 147 -9.90 -4.40 -3.96
C GLU A 147 -8.93 -3.21 -4.01
N LEU A 148 -8.19 -2.94 -2.93
CA LEU A 148 -7.12 -1.94 -2.94
C LEU A 148 -6.05 -2.25 -3.98
N GLY A 149 -5.57 -3.50 -4.05
CA GLY A 149 -4.58 -3.91 -5.04
C GLY A 149 -5.03 -3.82 -6.49
N LEU A 150 -6.34 -3.77 -6.75
CA LEU A 150 -6.89 -3.51 -8.09
C LEU A 150 -6.89 -2.02 -8.44
N ILE A 151 -6.98 -1.14 -7.44
CA ILE A 151 -6.88 0.32 -7.62
C ILE A 151 -5.43 0.69 -7.99
N ASP A 152 -4.45 0.13 -7.28
CA ASP A 152 -3.03 0.44 -7.50
C ASP A 152 -2.49 -0.09 -8.84
N ALA A 153 -3.16 -1.09 -9.43
CA ALA A 153 -2.79 -1.68 -10.72
C ALA A 153 -3.29 -0.90 -11.94
N ASN A 154 -4.16 0.11 -11.75
CA ASN A 154 -4.78 0.95 -12.79
C ASN A 154 -4.21 2.38 -12.80
#